data_AF-A0A1I2E9Q0-F1
#
_entry.id   AF-A0A1I2E9Q0-F1
#
_cell.length_a   1.000
_cell.length_b   1.000
_cell.length_c   1.000
_cell.angle_alpha   90.00
_cell.angle_beta   90.00
_cell.angle_gamma   90.00
#
_symmetry.space_group_name_H-M   'P 1'
#
loop_
_entity.id
_entity.type
_entity.pdbx_description
1 polymer ?
#
loop_
_entity_poly.entity_id
_entity_poly.type
_entity_poly.pdbx_seq_one_letter_code
_entity_poly.pdbx_strand_id
1 'polypeptide(L)'
;MKIGLFKGRHELPVKNFIFEETVNPTDLVGMRTQIHEKLKNAASVKLYVTGLTVATTEVVSYCIGNIIPITLLHYDRDTDSYFKQIVLSEQQATILKYDCGLNSL
;
A
#
# COMPACT_ATOMS: atom_id res chain seq x y z
N MET A 1 3.95 7.96 -4.12
CA MET A 1 3.27 7.51 -5.36
C MET A 1 1.79 7.19 -5.10
N LYS A 2 0.95 7.20 -6.13
CA LYS A 2 -0.46 6.73 -6.07
C LYS A 2 -0.57 5.41 -6.83
N ILE A 3 -1.18 4.39 -6.25
CA ILE A 3 -1.25 3.04 -6.85
C ILE A 3 -2.52 2.31 -6.41
N GLY A 4 -3.08 1.46 -7.27
CA GLY A 4 -4.22 0.61 -6.94
C GLY A 4 -3.77 -0.75 -6.41
N LEU A 5 -4.58 -1.38 -5.56
CA LEU A 5 -4.26 -2.72 -5.07
C LEU A 5 -4.40 -3.77 -6.19
N PHE A 6 -5.59 -3.85 -6.81
CA PHE A 6 -5.89 -4.77 -7.92
C PHE A 6 -6.36 -4.05 -9.17
N LYS A 7 -5.91 -4.54 -10.33
CA LYS A 7 -6.47 -4.17 -11.64
C LYS A 7 -7.83 -4.86 -11.88
N GLY A 8 -8.73 -4.20 -12.62
CA GLY A 8 -9.89 -4.85 -13.25
C GLY A 8 -11.06 -5.24 -12.34
N ARG A 9 -11.06 -4.86 -11.06
CA ARG A 9 -12.22 -5.06 -10.16
C ARG A 9 -13.28 -3.96 -10.28
N HIS A 10 -12.84 -2.75 -10.57
CA HIS A 10 -13.62 -1.56 -10.90
C HIS A 10 -12.65 -0.51 -11.47
N GLU A 11 -13.17 0.55 -12.09
CA GLU A 11 -12.34 1.66 -12.52
C GLU A 11 -11.79 2.41 -11.30
N LEU A 12 -10.47 2.51 -11.23
CA LEU A 12 -9.77 3.31 -10.23
C LEU A 12 -9.17 4.55 -10.89
N PRO A 13 -9.00 5.66 -10.17
CA PRO A 13 -8.36 6.87 -10.68
C PRO A 13 -6.82 6.74 -10.73
N VAL A 14 -6.31 5.57 -11.10
CA VAL A 14 -4.88 5.22 -11.27
C VAL A 14 -4.70 4.18 -12.37
N LYS A 15 -3.53 4.20 -13.01
CA LYS A 15 -3.15 3.25 -14.07
C LYS A 15 -2.19 2.15 -13.61
N ASN A 16 -1.56 2.35 -12.45
CA ASN A 16 -0.59 1.42 -11.87
C ASN A 16 -1.25 0.62 -10.76
N PHE A 17 -0.96 -0.68 -10.72
CA PHE A 17 -1.49 -1.60 -9.73
C PHE A 17 -0.36 -2.44 -9.13
N ILE A 18 -0.53 -2.84 -7.87
CA ILE A 18 0.38 -3.80 -7.23
C ILE A 18 0.16 -5.18 -7.86
N PHE A 19 -1.09 -5.62 -7.91
CA PHE A 19 -1.49 -6.91 -8.46
C PHE A 19 -2.28 -6.69 -9.77
N GLU A 20 -1.70 -7.14 -10.87
CA GLU A 20 -2.33 -7.05 -12.19
C GLU A 20 -3.28 -8.23 -12.49
N GLU A 21 -3.16 -9.30 -11.71
CA GLU A 21 -3.94 -10.54 -11.81
C GLU A 21 -4.51 -10.94 -10.45
N THR A 22 -5.34 -12.00 -10.42
CA THR A 22 -5.83 -12.57 -9.16
C THR A 22 -4.68 -13.27 -8.44
N VAL A 23 -4.53 -12.99 -7.14
CA VAL A 23 -3.52 -13.63 -6.28
C VAL A 23 -4.13 -14.78 -5.47
N ASN A 24 -3.32 -15.77 -5.14
CA ASN A 24 -3.67 -16.78 -4.14
C ASN A 24 -3.55 -16.16 -2.73
N PRO A 25 -4.65 -16.06 -1.95
CA PRO A 25 -4.62 -15.42 -0.63
C PRO A 25 -3.74 -16.14 0.40
N THR A 26 -3.36 -17.40 0.17
CA THR A 26 -2.45 -18.14 1.06
C THR A 26 -0.98 -18.04 0.66
N ASP A 27 -0.67 -17.47 -0.51
CA ASP A 27 0.69 -17.29 -1.00
C ASP A 27 1.26 -15.93 -0.58
N LEU A 28 1.59 -15.81 0.71
CA LEU A 28 2.15 -14.58 1.28
C LEU A 28 3.52 -14.23 0.65
N VAL A 29 4.32 -15.24 0.28
CA VAL A 29 5.66 -15.05 -0.31
C VAL A 29 5.55 -14.48 -1.71
N GLY A 30 4.66 -15.04 -2.54
CA GLY A 30 4.39 -14.54 -3.89
C GLY A 30 3.82 -13.12 -3.87
N MET A 31 2.91 -12.82 -2.93
CA MET A 31 2.40 -11.46 -2.73
C MET A 31 3.52 -10.49 -2.36
N ARG A 32 4.36 -10.85 -1.38
CA ARG A 32 5.46 -9.98 -0.92
C ARG A 32 6.48 -9.70 -2.01
N THR A 33 6.79 -10.69 -2.85
CA THR A 33 7.69 -10.51 -4.01
C THR A 33 7.14 -9.47 -4.99
N GLN A 34 5.85 -9.55 -5.33
CA GLN A 34 5.21 -8.56 -6.23
C GLN A 34 5.15 -7.16 -5.60
N ILE A 35 4.83 -7.08 -4.30
CA ILE A 35 4.84 -5.82 -3.55
C ILE A 35 6.23 -5.20 -3.56
N HIS A 36 7.28 -5.98 -3.30
CA HIS A 36 8.67 -5.53 -3.31
C HIS A 36 9.04 -4.94 -4.67
N GLU A 37 8.80 -5.67 -5.76
CA GLU A 37 9.12 -5.20 -7.10
C GLU A 37 8.43 -3.87 -7.46
N LYS A 38 7.18 -3.69 -7.01
CA LYS A 38 6.43 -2.45 -7.26
C LYS A 38 6.83 -1.30 -6.34
N LEU A 39 7.23 -1.56 -5.09
CA LEU A 39 7.35 -0.53 -4.05
C LEU A 39 8.78 -0.31 -3.51
N LYS A 40 9.79 -1.10 -3.89
CA LYS A 40 11.16 -1.00 -3.35
C LYS A 40 11.81 0.38 -3.46
N ASN A 41 11.40 1.19 -4.43
CA ASN A 41 11.91 2.56 -4.63
C ASN A 41 10.90 3.65 -4.25
N ALA A 42 9.79 3.30 -3.59
CA ALA A 42 8.74 4.24 -3.25
C ALA A 42 9.13 5.07 -2.00
N ALA A 43 9.20 6.39 -2.15
CA ALA A 43 9.38 7.29 -1.02
C ALA A 43 8.14 7.34 -0.09
N SER A 44 6.94 7.18 -0.66
CA SER A 44 5.66 7.08 0.06
C SER A 44 4.58 6.45 -0.81
N VAL A 45 3.49 5.96 -0.22
CA VAL A 45 2.41 5.23 -0.91
C VAL A 45 1.04 5.79 -0.54
N LYS A 46 0.24 6.08 -1.57
CA LYS A 46 -1.22 6.30 -1.47
C LYS A 46 -1.90 5.16 -2.19
N LEU A 47 -2.45 4.22 -1.44
CA LEU A 47 -2.99 2.95 -1.95
C LEU A 47 -4.51 3.06 -2.11
N TYR A 48 -5.02 2.92 -3.33
CA TYR A 48 -6.45 2.73 -3.57
C TYR A 48 -6.82 1.28 -3.23
N VAL A 49 -7.61 1.13 -2.17
CA VAL A 49 -8.01 -0.16 -1.63
C VAL A 49 -9.19 -0.70 -2.42
N THR A 50 -9.07 -1.93 -2.92
CA THR A 50 -10.11 -2.57 -3.73
C THR A 50 -10.65 -3.88 -3.13
N GLY A 51 -10.27 -4.20 -1.89
CA GLY A 51 -10.68 -5.40 -1.17
C GLY A 51 -9.54 -6.39 -0.92
N LEU A 52 -9.89 -7.62 -0.52
CA LEU A 52 -8.99 -8.69 -0.07
C LEU A 52 -8.04 -8.25 1.06
N THR A 53 -8.51 -8.44 2.30
CA THR A 53 -7.82 -8.03 3.52
C THR A 53 -6.35 -8.49 3.54
N VAL A 54 -6.07 -9.75 3.21
CA VAL A 54 -4.71 -10.29 3.24
C VAL A 54 -3.73 -9.53 2.33
N ALA A 55 -4.17 -9.14 1.12
CA ALA A 55 -3.36 -8.38 0.19
C ALA A 55 -3.13 -6.95 0.69
N THR A 56 -4.17 -6.31 1.26
CA THR A 56 -4.05 -4.97 1.85
C THR A 56 -3.09 -4.99 3.05
N THR A 57 -3.19 -5.98 3.92
CA THR A 57 -2.33 -6.10 5.11
C THR A 57 -0.89 -6.44 4.75
N GLU A 58 -0.63 -7.23 3.71
CA GLU A 58 0.74 -7.47 3.24
C GLU A 58 1.38 -6.18 2.71
N VAL A 59 0.64 -5.33 1.98
CA VAL A 59 1.16 -4.02 1.53
C VAL A 59 1.46 -3.11 2.72
N VAL A 60 0.54 -3.04 3.69
CA VAL A 60 0.74 -2.27 4.92
C VAL A 60 1.97 -2.77 5.69
N SER A 61 2.09 -4.08 5.88
CA SER A 61 3.22 -4.70 6.57
C SER A 61 4.54 -4.41 5.85
N TYR A 62 4.57 -4.51 4.53
CA TYR A 62 5.74 -4.19 3.72
C TYR A 62 6.15 -2.72 3.89
N CYS A 63 5.20 -1.80 3.79
CA CYS A 63 5.46 -0.36 3.94
C CYS A 63 5.97 -0.02 5.34
N ILE A 64 5.37 -0.57 6.40
CA ILE A 64 5.83 -0.34 7.79
C ILE A 64 7.26 -0.90 7.98
N GLY A 65 7.51 -2.13 7.55
CA GLY A 65 8.83 -2.77 7.68
C GLY A 65 9.94 -2.05 6.92
N ASN A 66 9.61 -1.34 5.84
CA ASN A 66 10.54 -0.52 5.06
C ASN A 66 10.50 0.97 5.42
N ILE A 67 9.72 1.37 6.44
CA ILE A 67 9.53 2.75 6.87
C ILE A 67 9.14 3.66 5.67
N ILE A 68 8.19 3.16 4.88
CA ILE A 68 7.57 3.87 3.76
C ILE A 68 6.23 4.41 4.25
N PRO A 69 6.07 5.75 4.34
CA PRO A 69 4.79 6.38 4.65
C PRO A 69 3.68 5.83 3.76
N ILE A 70 2.55 5.46 4.36
CA ILE A 70 1.42 4.87 3.66
C ILE A 70 0.09 5.45 4.13
N THR A 71 -0.72 5.85 3.15
CA THR A 71 -2.12 6.25 3.31
C THR A 71 -3.00 5.32 2.48
N LEU A 72 -4.01 4.73 3.11
CA LEU A 72 -5.05 3.98 2.42
C LEU A 72 -6.14 4.93 1.95
N LEU A 73 -6.59 4.73 0.71
CA LEU A 73 -7.69 5.46 0.08
C LEU A 73 -8.86 4.49 -0.08
N HIS A 74 -9.90 4.71 0.72
CA HIS A 74 -11.09 3.88 0.76
C HIS A 74 -12.20 4.54 -0.03
N TYR A 75 -12.86 3.77 -0.91
CA TYR A 75 -13.98 4.27 -1.68
C TYR A 75 -15.22 4.43 -0.79
N ASP A 76 -15.79 5.63 -0.80
CA ASP A 76 -17.06 5.97 -0.18
C ASP A 76 -18.13 6.05 -1.27
N ARG A 77 -19.11 5.14 -1.17
CA ARG A 77 -20.21 5.01 -2.13
C ARG A 77 -21.22 6.14 -2.01
N ASP A 78 -21.40 6.71 -0.82
CA ASP A 78 -22.41 7.74 -0.58
C ASP A 78 -21.98 9.08 -1.18
N THR A 79 -20.67 9.33 -1.21
CA THR A 79 -20.09 10.57 -1.75
C THR A 79 -19.44 10.42 -3.12
N ASP A 80 -19.41 9.20 -3.67
CA ASP A 80 -18.67 8.83 -4.88
C ASP A 80 -17.21 9.35 -4.85
N SER A 81 -16.54 9.17 -3.70
CA SER A 81 -15.22 9.74 -3.44
C SER A 81 -14.32 8.80 -2.66
N TYR A 82 -13.10 9.24 -2.33
CA TYR A 82 -12.16 8.46 -1.54
C TYR A 82 -11.76 9.19 -0.27
N PHE A 83 -11.97 8.56 0.89
CA PHE A 83 -11.47 9.07 2.17
C PHE A 83 -10.13 8.45 2.54
N LYS A 84 -9.35 9.20 3.32
CA LYS A 84 -7.96 8.86 3.66
C LYS A 84 -7.90 8.22 5.04
N GLN A 85 -7.20 7.10 5.15
CA GLN A 85 -6.72 6.56 6.41
C GLN A 85 -5.19 6.60 6.40
N ILE A 86 -4.60 7.46 7.24
CA ILE A 86 -3.15 7.53 7.42
C ILE A 86 -2.73 6.38 8.34
N VAL A 87 -1.88 5.47 7.84
CA VAL A 87 -1.38 4.33 8.63
C VAL A 87 0.03 4.64 9.15
N LEU A 88 0.90 5.16 8.27
CA LEU A 88 2.21 5.70 8.64
C LEU A 88 2.38 7.05 7.95
N SER A 89 2.47 8.12 8.73
CA SER A 89 2.70 9.48 8.23
C SER A 89 4.18 9.73 7.90
N GLU A 90 4.42 10.75 7.08
CA GLU A 90 5.79 11.25 6.79
C GLU A 90 6.52 11.63 8.09
N GLN A 91 5.84 12.33 9.01
CA GLN A 91 6.41 12.72 10.30
C GLN A 91 6.81 11.50 11.14
N GLN A 92 5.94 10.49 11.24
CA GLN A 92 6.27 9.26 11.94
C GLN A 92 7.46 8.54 11.28
N ALA A 93 7.50 8.46 9.94
CA ALA A 93 8.62 7.86 9.24
C ALA A 93 9.94 8.62 9.46
N THR A 94 9.92 9.96 9.51
CA THR A 94 11.07 10.78 9.85
C THR A 94 11.56 10.49 11.28
N ILE A 95 10.68 10.48 12.26
CA ILE A 95 11.03 10.16 13.66
C ILE A 95 11.65 8.77 13.75
N LEU A 96 11.03 7.76 13.12
CA LEU A 96 11.55 6.39 13.13
C LEU A 96 12.96 6.30 12.54
N LYS A 97 13.23 7.00 11.42
CA LYS A 97 14.54 6.97 10.75
C LYS A 97 15.62 7.73 11.50
N TYR A 98 15.32 8.95 11.94
CA TYR A 98 16.36 9.87 12.42
C TYR A 98 16.44 9.95 13.94
N ASP A 99 15.29 9.90 14.63
CA ASP A 99 15.26 10.04 16.09
C ASP A 99 15.42 8.67 16.77
N CYS A 100 14.81 7.63 16.20
CA CYS A 100 14.93 6.26 16.70
C CYS A 100 16.06 5.45 16.05
N GLY A 101 16.67 5.95 14.96
CA GLY A 101 17.75 5.27 14.24
C GLY A 101 17.35 3.94 13.58
N LEU A 102 16.06 3.74 13.27
CA LEU A 102 15.59 2.53 12.59
C LEU A 102 15.89 2.58 11.10
N ASN A 103 16.37 1.45 10.58
CA ASN A 103 16.57 1.25 9.14
C ASN A 103 15.49 0.33 8.58
N SER A 104 15.25 0.42 7.27
CA SER A 104 14.38 -0.53 6.57
C SER A 104 14.89 -1.96 6.71
N LEU A 105 13.98 -2.91 6.86
CA LEU A 105 14.27 -4.36 6.84
C LEU A 105 14.85 -4.84 5.51
#